data_AF-A0A162YHV0-F1
#
_entry.id   AF-A0A162YHV0-F1
#
_cell.length_a   1.000
_cell.length_b   1.000
_cell.length_c   1.000
_cell.angle_alpha   90.00
_cell.angle_beta   90.00
_cell.angle_gamma   90.00
#
_symmetry.space_group_name_H-M   'P 1'
#
loop_
_entity.id
_entity.type
_entity.pdbx_description
1 polymer ?
#
loop_
_entity_poly.entity_id
_entity_poly.type
_entity_poly.pdbx_seq_one_letter_code
_entity_poly.pdbx_strand_id
1 'polypeptide(L)'
;MTDQDIPSQIPLVPTYTSNTHSVKPHSVEQFSTIPNAYIVISHTNQNLDYGIIHKYEIGGFKGYSGKFSSNVIRIIQTYEEVDYIEQDKYVQAASIQKQAPWGLARISHREELNNLTFDEYIYEKDGGKHVKIYILDTGIYDKHNDFEGRASFGVNLLNNSSSEGDNGHGTHSAGIIGGNIYGVAKKAKLVSVKTLDEDGTRTVSDAIAGIHWVLKRHTFDVQKSLLNKWRYKEAIIALNCVTTISFVFNQAVDEGTHYGISIVVPAGNSGNNACYYSPPSAVGAIKVGASTYYDTAAQFSNYGDCVDLYAPGQNILSAWNSDKSAKYVLSEHRQQQHML
;
A
#
# COMPACT_ATOMS: atom_id res chain seq x y z
N MET A 1 21.91 9.90 -16.12
CA MET A 1 22.78 10.67 -15.20
C MET A 1 23.49 9.64 -14.35
N THR A 2 24.81 9.60 -14.48
CA THR A 2 25.70 8.51 -14.04
C THR A 2 25.98 8.50 -12.54
N ASP A 3 26.10 7.29 -11.98
CA ASP A 3 26.33 6.94 -10.57
C ASP A 3 27.74 7.27 -10.06
N GLN A 4 28.05 8.55 -9.84
CA GLN A 4 29.16 8.91 -8.95
C GLN A 4 28.77 10.15 -8.16
N ASP A 5 28.42 9.93 -6.89
CA ASP A 5 28.62 10.82 -5.72
C ASP A 5 27.56 10.52 -4.64
N ILE A 6 27.78 9.47 -3.85
CA ILE A 6 27.07 9.25 -2.58
C ILE A 6 28.12 9.22 -1.45
N PRO A 7 28.14 10.21 -0.55
CA PRO A 7 29.09 10.23 0.56
C PRO A 7 28.86 9.06 1.52
N SER A 8 29.96 8.40 1.86
CA SER A 8 30.02 7.19 2.68
C SER A 8 30.07 7.50 4.19
N GLN A 9 29.04 8.10 4.79
CA GLN A 9 28.84 8.07 6.25
C GLN A 9 27.35 8.17 6.58
N ILE A 10 26.80 7.14 7.23
CA ILE A 10 25.42 7.09 7.75
C ILE A 10 25.45 7.70 9.16
N PRO A 11 24.80 8.85 9.42
CA PRO A 11 24.56 9.29 10.79
C PRO A 11 23.43 8.45 11.39
N LEU A 12 23.61 8.04 12.64
CA LEU A 12 22.59 7.36 13.45
C LEU A 12 21.30 8.18 13.50
N VAL A 13 20.17 7.50 13.32
CA VAL A 13 18.82 8.07 13.46
C VAL A 13 18.67 8.62 14.88
N PRO A 14 18.20 9.87 15.08
CA PRO A 14 17.94 10.37 16.42
C PRO A 14 16.77 9.60 17.05
N THR A 15 16.97 9.10 18.26
CA THR A 15 15.93 8.51 19.10
C THR A 15 14.82 9.54 19.35
N TYR A 16 13.59 9.25 18.91
CA TYR A 16 12.41 10.05 19.23
C TYR A 16 12.10 9.94 20.72
N THR A 17 12.37 11.00 21.48
CA THR A 17 11.84 11.16 22.84
C THR A 17 10.45 11.78 22.76
N SER A 18 9.49 11.18 23.46
CA SER A 18 8.11 11.66 23.54
C SER A 18 8.03 12.95 24.35
N ASN A 19 8.00 14.09 23.66
CA ASN A 19 7.55 15.35 24.26
C ASN A 19 6.14 15.65 23.78
N THR A 20 5.19 15.65 24.73
CA THR A 20 3.83 16.13 24.56
C THR A 20 3.85 17.63 24.32
N HIS A 21 3.95 18.03 23.05
CA HIS A 21 3.64 19.38 22.61
C HIS A 21 2.49 19.32 21.62
N SER A 22 1.43 20.07 21.92
CA SER A 22 0.28 20.34 21.08
C SER A 22 0.73 20.74 19.66
N VAL A 23 0.61 19.79 18.73
CA VAL A 23 0.88 20.01 17.30
C VAL A 23 -0.29 20.80 16.73
N LYS A 24 -0.03 22.06 16.33
CA LYS A 24 -0.93 22.74 15.38
C LYS A 24 -0.80 22.04 14.03
N PRO A 25 -1.89 21.51 13.44
CA PRO A 25 -1.81 20.91 12.12
C PRO A 25 -1.64 22.01 11.05
N HIS A 26 -0.46 22.08 10.44
CA HIS A 26 -0.26 22.81 9.19
C HIS A 26 -0.65 21.92 8.01
N SER A 27 -1.83 22.24 7.46
CA SER A 27 -2.33 21.98 6.10
C SER A 27 -1.81 20.75 5.36
N VAL A 28 -2.47 19.62 5.60
CA VAL A 28 -2.72 18.64 4.53
C VAL A 28 -3.90 19.20 3.73
N GLU A 29 -3.65 19.76 2.54
CA GLU A 29 -4.70 19.98 1.55
C GLU A 29 -5.24 18.63 1.09
N GLN A 30 -6.14 18.02 1.84
CA GLN A 30 -6.99 16.97 1.27
C GLN A 30 -8.39 16.86 1.87
N PHE A 31 -8.71 17.50 3.00
CA PHE A 31 -10.10 17.75 3.40
C PHE A 31 -10.13 19.10 4.13
N SER A 32 -10.62 20.14 3.46
CA SER A 32 -10.76 21.44 4.11
C SER A 32 -11.81 21.33 5.21
N THR A 33 -11.48 21.84 6.39
CA THR A 33 -12.49 22.03 7.41
C THR A 33 -13.47 23.09 6.95
N ILE A 34 -14.74 22.93 7.30
CA ILE A 34 -15.78 23.87 6.92
C ILE A 34 -15.69 25.05 7.91
N PRO A 35 -15.48 26.30 7.45
CA PRO A 35 -15.40 27.43 8.35
C PRO A 35 -16.65 27.56 9.20
N ASN A 36 -16.44 27.69 10.51
CA ASN A 36 -17.48 27.81 11.54
C ASN A 36 -18.42 26.60 11.69
N ALA A 37 -18.18 25.46 11.04
CA ALA A 37 -18.97 24.25 11.27
C ALA A 37 -18.24 23.28 12.20
N TYR A 38 -18.95 22.74 13.19
CA TYR A 38 -18.38 21.85 14.20
C TYR A 38 -19.34 20.73 14.55
N ILE A 39 -18.75 19.61 14.98
CA ILE A 39 -19.41 18.46 15.59
C ILE A 39 -19.04 18.47 17.07
N VAL A 40 -20.03 18.44 17.95
CA VAL A 40 -19.91 18.40 19.41
C VAL A 40 -20.43 17.07 19.90
N ILE A 41 -19.60 16.33 20.62
CA ILE A 41 -19.97 15.04 21.21
C ILE A 41 -20.17 15.21 22.71
N SER A 42 -21.24 14.64 23.24
CA SER A 42 -21.66 14.79 24.62
C SER A 42 -22.18 13.47 25.17
N HIS A 43 -22.08 13.25 26.48
CA HIS A 43 -22.67 12.08 27.14
C HIS A 43 -24.13 12.29 27.58
N THR A 44 -24.71 13.49 27.36
CA THR A 44 -26.13 13.78 27.62
C THR A 44 -26.81 14.44 26.41
N ASN A 45 -28.14 14.41 26.36
CA ASN A 45 -28.91 15.07 25.30
C ASN A 45 -29.15 16.53 25.69
N GLN A 46 -28.62 17.48 24.91
CA GLN A 46 -28.87 18.92 25.12
C GLN A 46 -30.04 19.45 24.28
N ASN A 47 -30.87 20.30 24.90
CA ASN A 47 -31.87 21.13 24.22
C ASN A 47 -31.27 22.50 23.87
N LEU A 48 -30.45 22.53 22.82
CA LEU A 48 -30.06 23.75 22.14
C LEU A 48 -30.73 23.76 20.76
N ASP A 49 -31.32 24.88 20.35
CA ASP A 49 -32.09 24.97 19.09
C ASP A 49 -31.52 26.00 18.09
N TYR A 50 -30.62 26.90 18.51
CA TYR A 50 -30.03 27.88 17.60
C TYR A 50 -28.67 27.45 17.06
N GLY A 51 -28.54 27.35 15.73
CA GLY A 51 -27.29 27.05 15.02
C GLY A 51 -26.95 25.57 14.87
N ILE A 52 -27.72 24.68 15.53
CA ILE A 52 -27.62 23.22 15.36
C ILE A 52 -28.30 22.80 14.06
N ILE A 53 -27.58 22.00 13.28
CA ILE A 53 -28.01 21.43 12.00
C ILE A 53 -28.46 19.97 12.20
N HIS A 54 -27.71 19.18 12.96
CA HIS A 54 -28.06 17.78 13.25
C HIS A 54 -27.88 17.44 14.74
N LYS A 55 -28.70 16.53 15.25
CA LYS A 55 -28.54 15.88 16.56
C LYS A 55 -28.35 14.37 16.34
N TYR A 56 -27.45 13.76 17.08
CA TYR A 56 -27.04 12.37 16.94
C TYR A 56 -27.35 11.60 18.22
N GLU A 57 -27.96 10.43 18.08
CA GLU A 57 -28.13 9.46 19.17
C GLU A 57 -28.02 8.05 18.58
N ILE A 58 -26.83 7.45 18.71
CA ILE A 58 -26.48 6.12 18.18
C ILE A 58 -25.86 5.31 19.31
N GLY A 59 -26.70 4.60 20.07
CA GLY A 59 -26.25 3.89 21.27
C GLY A 59 -25.60 4.84 22.28
N GLY A 60 -24.32 4.62 22.59
CA GLY A 60 -23.53 5.50 23.47
C GLY A 60 -23.02 6.78 22.80
N PHE A 61 -23.13 6.91 21.48
CA PHE A 61 -22.67 8.07 20.73
C PHE A 61 -23.78 9.13 20.67
N LYS A 62 -23.61 10.24 21.40
CA LYS A 62 -24.53 11.37 21.43
C LYS A 62 -23.81 12.66 21.08
N GLY A 63 -24.48 13.55 20.39
CA GLY A 63 -23.87 14.81 19.99
C GLY A 63 -24.73 15.63 19.04
N TYR A 64 -24.15 16.69 18.51
CA TYR A 64 -24.80 17.56 17.54
C TYR A 64 -23.78 18.21 16.62
N SER A 65 -24.20 18.61 15.42
CA SER A 65 -23.40 19.44 14.52
C SER A 65 -24.11 20.74 14.23
N GLY A 66 -23.35 21.78 13.89
CA GLY A 66 -23.91 23.09 13.66
C GLY A 66 -22.89 24.12 13.22
N LYS A 67 -23.36 25.33 12.91
CA LYS A 67 -22.50 26.48 12.65
C LYS A 67 -22.40 27.35 13.90
N PHE A 68 -21.18 27.47 14.43
CA PHE A 68 -20.90 28.18 15.67
C PHE A 68 -19.74 29.17 15.50
N SER A 69 -19.86 30.34 16.13
CA SER A 69 -18.73 31.26 16.22
C SER A 69 -17.66 30.71 17.16
N SER A 70 -16.42 31.19 17.04
CA SER A 70 -15.33 30.82 17.95
C SER A 70 -15.66 31.10 19.43
N ASN A 71 -16.43 32.16 19.72
CA ASN A 71 -16.89 32.46 21.08
C ASN A 71 -17.88 31.41 21.59
N VAL A 72 -18.81 30.97 20.75
CA VAL A 72 -19.77 29.91 21.10
C VAL A 72 -19.05 28.59 21.32
N ILE A 73 -18.07 28.24 20.49
CA ILE A 73 -17.26 27.03 20.69
C ILE A 73 -16.51 27.08 22.02
N ARG A 74 -15.92 28.22 22.39
CA ARG A 74 -15.27 28.36 23.70
C ARG A 74 -16.23 28.15 24.87
N ILE A 75 -17.49 28.58 24.74
CA ILE A 75 -18.52 28.34 25.77
C ILE A 75 -18.89 26.85 25.80
N ILE A 76 -19.13 26.22 24.64
CA ILE A 76 -19.48 24.80 24.56
C ILE A 76 -18.37 23.93 25.17
N GLN A 77 -17.09 24.29 24.97
CA GLN A 77 -15.95 23.59 25.57
C GLN A 77 -15.93 23.59 27.11
N THR A 78 -16.71 24.47 27.76
CA THR A 78 -16.78 24.55 29.22
C THR A 78 -17.89 23.69 29.83
N TYR A 79 -18.76 23.11 29.00
CA TYR A 79 -19.82 22.22 29.47
C TYR A 79 -19.25 20.87 29.88
N GLU A 80 -19.54 20.45 31.11
CA GLU A 80 -19.04 19.19 31.68
C GLU A 80 -19.55 17.99 30.87
N GLU A 81 -20.72 18.14 30.26
CA GLU A 81 -21.33 17.14 29.40
C GLU A 81 -20.64 16.96 28.04
N VAL A 82 -19.74 17.85 27.62
CA VAL A 82 -19.07 17.78 26.31
C VAL A 82 -17.76 17.01 26.44
N ASP A 83 -17.65 15.90 25.71
CA ASP A 83 -16.45 15.06 25.72
C ASP A 83 -15.35 15.69 24.85
N TYR A 84 -15.70 16.06 23.62
CA TYR A 84 -14.81 16.75 22.68
C TYR A 84 -15.57 17.47 21.57
N ILE A 85 -14.86 18.37 20.89
CA ILE A 85 -15.36 19.13 19.74
C ILE A 85 -14.40 18.96 18.57
N GLU A 86 -14.94 18.63 17.40
CA GLU A 86 -14.19 18.55 16.15
C GLU A 86 -14.74 19.57 15.13
N GLN A 87 -13.85 20.22 14.38
CA GLN A 87 -14.29 21.05 13.25
C GLN A 87 -14.77 20.15 12.11
N ASP A 88 -15.97 20.43 11.59
CA ASP A 88 -16.61 19.62 10.57
C ASP A 88 -15.83 19.64 9.24
N LYS A 89 -15.94 18.57 8.47
CA LYS A 89 -15.17 18.31 7.25
C LYS A 89 -16.08 17.86 6.12
N TYR A 90 -15.68 18.19 4.89
CA TYR A 90 -16.34 17.62 3.72
C TYR A 90 -16.09 16.10 3.65
N VAL A 91 -17.15 15.35 3.37
CA VAL A 91 -17.07 13.95 2.92
C VAL A 91 -17.22 13.89 1.40
N GLN A 92 -16.50 12.99 0.73
CA GLN A 92 -16.59 12.78 -0.72
C GLN A 92 -17.13 11.38 -1.02
N ALA A 93 -17.92 11.26 -2.09
CA ALA A 93 -18.31 9.96 -2.59
C ALA A 93 -17.09 9.20 -3.14
N ALA A 94 -16.98 7.91 -2.82
CA ALA A 94 -15.96 7.05 -3.40
C ALA A 94 -16.15 6.96 -4.93
N SER A 95 -15.04 6.80 -5.66
CA SER A 95 -15.10 6.58 -7.10
C SER A 95 -15.43 5.13 -7.40
N ILE A 96 -16.15 4.88 -8.51
CA ILE A 96 -16.51 3.53 -8.94
C ILE A 96 -15.95 3.30 -10.34
N GLN A 97 -15.16 2.23 -10.50
CA GLN A 97 -14.83 1.69 -11.81
C GLN A 97 -15.79 0.53 -12.09
N LYS A 98 -16.51 0.60 -13.21
CA LYS A 98 -17.29 -0.51 -13.77
C LYS A 98 -16.38 -1.41 -14.61
N GLN A 99 -16.79 -2.66 -14.84
CA GLN A 99 -16.01 -3.64 -15.59
C GLN A 99 -14.61 -3.86 -14.99
N ALA A 100 -14.48 -3.70 -13.67
CA ALA A 100 -13.24 -3.97 -12.97
C ALA A 100 -12.96 -5.49 -12.93
N PRO A 101 -11.70 -5.93 -12.95
CA PRO A 101 -11.38 -7.31 -12.63
C PRO A 101 -11.92 -7.70 -11.26
N TRP A 102 -12.39 -8.94 -11.12
CA TRP A 102 -13.01 -9.44 -9.89
C TRP A 102 -12.15 -9.20 -8.64
N GLY A 103 -10.83 -9.27 -8.76
CA GLY A 103 -9.91 -9.03 -7.64
C GLY A 103 -10.02 -7.60 -7.09
N LEU A 104 -10.15 -6.59 -7.96
CA LEU A 104 -10.40 -5.21 -7.52
C LEU A 104 -11.77 -5.06 -6.89
N ALA A 105 -12.80 -5.68 -7.49
CA ALA A 105 -14.13 -5.67 -6.90
C ALA A 105 -14.11 -6.28 -5.49
N ARG A 106 -13.45 -7.43 -5.34
CA ARG A 106 -13.42 -8.19 -4.08
C ARG A 106 -12.80 -7.39 -2.93
N ILE A 107 -11.67 -6.73 -3.15
CA ILE A 107 -10.99 -5.97 -2.08
C ILE A 107 -11.76 -4.70 -1.65
N SER A 108 -12.72 -4.25 -2.45
CA SER A 108 -13.51 -3.04 -2.17
C SER A 108 -14.86 -3.31 -1.50
N HIS A 109 -15.20 -4.58 -1.27
CA HIS A 109 -16.47 -5.00 -0.66
C HIS A 109 -16.22 -5.83 0.61
N ARG A 110 -17.03 -5.55 1.65
CA ARG A 110 -17.04 -6.37 2.88
C ARG A 110 -17.80 -7.68 2.67
N GLU A 111 -18.96 -7.60 2.04
CA GLU A 111 -19.78 -8.75 1.68
C GLU A 111 -19.20 -9.51 0.48
N GLU A 112 -19.56 -10.78 0.36
CA GLU A 112 -19.23 -11.60 -0.81
C GLU A 112 -19.72 -10.95 -2.11
N LEU A 113 -18.97 -11.16 -3.19
CA LEU A 113 -19.34 -10.64 -4.50
C LEU A 113 -20.61 -11.33 -5.02
N ASN A 114 -21.50 -10.53 -5.60
CA ASN A 114 -22.70 -11.01 -6.29
C ASN A 114 -22.77 -10.38 -7.68
N ASN A 115 -23.80 -10.74 -8.46
CA ASN A 115 -23.95 -10.27 -9.85
C ASN A 115 -23.94 -8.74 -10.03
N LEU A 116 -24.25 -7.97 -8.97
CA LEU A 116 -24.26 -6.50 -9.02
C LEU A 116 -22.90 -5.89 -8.65
N THR A 117 -22.08 -6.58 -7.88
CA THR A 117 -20.81 -6.04 -7.35
C THR A 117 -19.58 -6.68 -7.99
N PHE A 118 -19.74 -7.78 -8.74
CA PHE A 118 -18.65 -8.60 -9.27
C PHE A 118 -17.65 -7.85 -10.16
N ASP A 119 -18.09 -6.75 -10.79
CA ASP A 119 -17.28 -5.93 -11.69
C ASP A 119 -17.22 -4.45 -11.27
N GLU A 120 -17.55 -4.16 -10.00
CA GLU A 120 -17.51 -2.81 -9.44
C GLU A 120 -16.35 -2.67 -8.46
N TYR A 121 -15.38 -1.81 -8.79
CA TYR A 121 -14.32 -1.44 -7.86
C TYR A 121 -14.63 -0.08 -7.24
N ILE A 122 -14.86 -0.06 -5.93
CA ILE A 122 -15.02 1.17 -5.14
C ILE A 122 -13.64 1.60 -4.65
N TYR A 123 -13.17 2.78 -5.06
CA TYR A 123 -11.79 3.20 -4.85
C TYR A 123 -11.63 4.67 -4.52
N GLU A 124 -10.50 4.98 -3.87
CA GLU A 124 -10.04 6.33 -3.62
C GLU A 124 -9.37 6.90 -4.89
N LYS A 125 -9.91 7.98 -5.44
CA LYS A 125 -9.45 8.56 -6.71
C LYS A 125 -7.98 8.99 -6.66
N ASP A 126 -7.53 9.46 -5.49
CA ASP A 126 -6.15 9.84 -5.22
C ASP A 126 -5.33 8.72 -4.55
N GLY A 127 -5.82 7.48 -4.57
CA GLY A 127 -5.18 6.32 -3.94
C GLY A 127 -3.74 6.12 -4.42
N GLY A 128 -2.78 6.15 -3.48
CA GLY A 128 -1.35 6.03 -3.76
C GLY A 128 -0.66 7.32 -4.24
N LYS A 129 -1.37 8.45 -4.36
CA LYS A 129 -0.77 9.71 -4.82
C LYS A 129 0.40 10.12 -3.92
N HIS A 130 1.57 10.30 -4.54
CA HIS A 130 2.87 10.61 -3.93
C HIS A 130 3.56 9.45 -3.18
N VAL A 131 2.99 8.25 -3.18
CA VAL A 131 3.62 7.03 -2.64
C VAL A 131 4.50 6.41 -3.73
N LYS A 132 5.69 5.94 -3.33
CA LYS A 132 6.57 5.13 -4.19
C LYS A 132 6.47 3.67 -3.77
N ILE A 133 6.24 2.80 -4.74
CA ILE A 133 6.21 1.35 -4.53
C ILE A 133 7.33 0.74 -5.37
N TYR A 134 8.29 0.13 -4.67
CA TYR A 134 9.40 -0.59 -5.27
C TYR A 134 8.99 -2.03 -5.47
N ILE A 135 9.12 -2.52 -6.70
CA ILE A 135 8.70 -3.86 -7.09
C ILE A 135 9.95 -4.69 -7.33
N LEU A 136 10.25 -5.57 -6.39
CA LEU A 136 11.39 -6.48 -6.41
C LEU A 136 10.94 -7.78 -7.07
N ASP A 137 11.28 -7.93 -8.35
CA ASP A 137 10.70 -8.94 -9.24
C ASP A 137 11.58 -9.15 -10.48
N THR A 138 11.02 -9.65 -11.58
CA THR A 138 11.65 -9.89 -12.90
C THR A 138 11.86 -8.63 -13.74
N GLY A 139 11.49 -7.47 -13.21
CA GLY A 139 11.47 -6.18 -13.90
C GLY A 139 10.09 -5.81 -14.47
N ILE A 140 9.92 -4.52 -14.78
CA ILE A 140 8.67 -3.93 -15.30
C ILE A 140 8.89 -3.45 -16.74
N TYR A 141 7.96 -3.78 -17.65
CA TYR A 141 7.84 -3.09 -18.93
C TYR A 141 7.19 -1.72 -18.74
N ASP A 142 8.00 -0.72 -18.37
CA ASP A 142 7.52 0.61 -17.95
C ASP A 142 6.84 1.44 -19.06
N LYS A 143 6.97 1.01 -20.33
CA LYS A 143 6.30 1.58 -21.50
C LYS A 143 4.85 1.09 -21.69
N HIS A 144 4.36 0.20 -20.82
CA HIS A 144 2.97 -0.26 -20.88
C HIS A 144 1.99 0.90 -20.66
N ASN A 145 0.95 1.00 -21.50
CA ASN A 145 0.00 2.12 -21.49
C ASN A 145 -0.75 2.21 -20.16
N ASP A 146 -0.97 1.08 -19.49
CA ASP A 146 -1.69 1.04 -18.21
C ASP A 146 -0.96 1.78 -17.07
N PHE A 147 0.35 1.99 -17.19
CA PHE A 147 1.11 2.75 -16.18
C PHE A 147 1.00 4.26 -16.36
N GLU A 148 0.57 4.76 -17.52
CA GLU A 148 0.46 6.20 -17.81
C GLU A 148 1.74 7.00 -17.46
N GLY A 149 2.91 6.38 -17.66
CA GLY A 149 4.21 6.97 -17.32
C GLY A 149 4.54 7.01 -15.82
N ARG A 150 3.76 6.33 -14.96
CA ARG A 150 4.01 6.25 -13.50
C ARG A 150 4.95 5.12 -13.10
N ALA A 151 5.23 4.18 -14.01
CA ALA A 151 6.27 3.18 -13.85
C ALA A 151 7.61 3.73 -14.36
N SER A 152 8.69 3.33 -13.70
CA SER A 152 10.05 3.73 -14.07
C SER A 152 11.06 2.65 -13.70
N PHE A 153 12.12 2.57 -14.49
CA PHE A 153 13.29 1.77 -14.15
C PHE A 153 14.02 2.31 -12.90
N GLY A 154 14.35 1.41 -11.97
CA GLY A 154 15.17 1.70 -10.79
C GLY A 154 16.58 1.13 -10.91
N VAL A 155 16.70 -0.19 -10.76
CA VAL A 155 17.98 -0.90 -10.86
C VAL A 155 17.78 -2.31 -11.43
N ASN A 156 18.80 -2.83 -12.11
CA ASN A 156 18.93 -4.22 -12.47
C ASN A 156 20.15 -4.80 -11.74
N LEU A 157 19.93 -5.76 -10.85
CA LEU A 157 21.00 -6.39 -10.08
C LEU A 157 21.58 -7.63 -10.75
N LEU A 158 21.10 -7.96 -11.96
CA LEU A 158 21.48 -9.17 -12.68
C LEU A 158 22.47 -8.85 -13.79
N ASN A 159 23.69 -9.35 -13.63
CA ASN A 159 24.75 -9.20 -14.63
C ASN A 159 24.29 -9.75 -16.00
N ASN A 160 24.58 -9.03 -17.08
CA ASN A 160 24.32 -9.41 -18.47
C ASN A 160 22.85 -9.67 -18.83
N SER A 161 21.89 -9.12 -18.09
CA SER A 161 20.48 -9.23 -18.42
C SER A 161 19.89 -7.90 -18.90
N SER A 162 18.85 -8.00 -19.71
CA SER A 162 18.00 -6.88 -20.10
C SER A 162 17.38 -6.21 -18.85
N SER A 163 17.34 -4.89 -18.87
CA SER A 163 16.64 -4.09 -17.84
C SER A 163 15.12 -4.13 -17.99
N GLU A 164 14.63 -4.51 -19.17
CA GLU A 164 13.20 -4.65 -19.44
C GLU A 164 12.68 -5.95 -18.80
N GLY A 165 11.39 -5.98 -18.45
CA GLY A 165 10.79 -7.09 -17.71
C GLY A 165 10.57 -8.32 -18.58
N ASP A 166 11.61 -9.08 -18.89
CA ASP A 166 11.61 -10.14 -19.91
C ASP A 166 10.69 -11.34 -19.59
N ASN A 167 10.40 -11.60 -18.31
CA ASN A 167 9.48 -12.66 -17.89
C ASN A 167 7.99 -12.24 -17.94
N GLY A 168 7.70 -10.98 -17.63
CA GLY A 168 6.33 -10.44 -17.52
C GLY A 168 5.75 -10.42 -16.10
N HIS A 169 6.22 -11.26 -15.16
CA HIS A 169 5.70 -11.31 -13.79
C HIS A 169 5.73 -9.95 -13.08
N GLY A 170 6.88 -9.26 -13.09
CA GLY A 170 6.99 -7.93 -12.49
C GLY A 170 6.08 -6.88 -13.13
N THR A 171 5.76 -7.00 -14.42
CA THR A 171 4.78 -6.13 -15.11
C THR A 171 3.36 -6.44 -14.67
N HIS A 172 3.03 -7.72 -14.49
CA HIS A 172 1.75 -8.18 -13.98
C HIS A 172 1.49 -7.69 -12.56
N SER A 173 2.45 -7.89 -11.66
CA SER A 173 2.38 -7.41 -10.28
C SER A 173 2.29 -5.87 -10.22
N ALA A 174 3.10 -5.17 -11.02
CA ALA A 174 3.03 -3.71 -11.15
C ALA A 174 1.65 -3.22 -11.61
N GLY A 175 1.02 -3.93 -12.56
CA GLY A 175 -0.32 -3.61 -13.03
C GLY A 175 -1.37 -3.74 -11.92
N ILE A 176 -1.30 -4.79 -11.10
CA ILE A 176 -2.22 -5.00 -9.96
C ILE A 176 -2.02 -3.90 -8.90
N ILE A 177 -0.78 -3.52 -8.63
CA ILE A 177 -0.47 -2.54 -7.60
C ILE A 177 -0.91 -1.14 -8.05
N GLY A 178 -0.54 -0.72 -9.25
CA GLY A 178 -0.64 0.69 -9.66
C GLY A 178 -1.01 0.94 -11.11
N GLY A 179 -1.50 -0.05 -11.85
CA GLY A 179 -2.08 0.18 -13.18
C GLY A 179 -3.29 1.11 -13.16
N ASN A 180 -3.60 1.75 -14.29
CA ASN A 180 -4.78 2.61 -14.41
C ASN A 180 -6.07 1.77 -14.50
N ILE A 181 -6.03 0.62 -15.15
CA ILE A 181 -7.15 -0.30 -15.36
C ILE A 181 -7.17 -1.37 -14.27
N TYR A 182 -6.02 -1.99 -14.01
CA TYR A 182 -5.90 -3.15 -13.12
C TYR A 182 -5.47 -2.81 -11.69
N GLY A 183 -5.07 -1.55 -11.46
CA GLY A 183 -4.39 -1.16 -10.23
C GLY A 183 -5.30 -0.84 -9.05
N VAL A 184 -4.87 -1.25 -7.86
CA VAL A 184 -5.45 -0.83 -6.57
C VAL A 184 -5.13 0.64 -6.30
N ALA A 185 -3.84 1.00 -6.32
CA ALA A 185 -3.33 2.34 -6.01
C ALA A 185 -3.01 3.11 -7.30
N LYS A 186 -4.05 3.54 -8.01
CA LYS A 186 -3.98 4.13 -9.36
C LYS A 186 -3.20 5.44 -9.49
N LYS A 187 -2.71 6.04 -8.39
CA LYS A 187 -1.84 7.22 -8.41
C LYS A 187 -0.47 6.97 -7.79
N ALA A 188 -0.14 5.73 -7.45
CA ALA A 188 1.20 5.33 -7.01
C ALA A 188 2.24 5.49 -8.13
N LYS A 189 3.48 5.75 -7.73
CA LYS A 189 4.66 5.68 -8.60
C LYS A 189 5.31 4.31 -8.42
N LEU A 190 5.56 3.61 -9.51
CA LEU A 190 6.12 2.26 -9.50
C LEU A 190 7.60 2.33 -9.91
N VAL A 191 8.46 1.66 -9.15
CA VAL A 191 9.90 1.62 -9.41
C VAL A 191 10.33 0.17 -9.56
N SER A 192 10.83 -0.17 -10.75
CA SER A 192 11.32 -1.52 -11.06
C SER A 192 12.67 -1.79 -10.38
N VAL A 193 12.73 -2.82 -9.54
CA VAL A 193 13.97 -3.34 -8.93
C VAL A 193 14.12 -4.79 -9.38
N LYS A 194 14.88 -5.01 -10.46
CA LYS A 194 15.01 -6.34 -11.04
C LYS A 194 15.99 -7.18 -10.21
N THR A 195 15.45 -8.21 -9.57
CA THR A 195 16.16 -9.16 -8.71
C THR A 195 15.98 -10.61 -9.14
N LEU A 196 15.04 -10.88 -10.07
CA LEU A 196 14.77 -12.18 -10.66
C LEU A 196 15.01 -12.14 -12.17
N ASP A 197 15.45 -13.25 -12.75
CA ASP A 197 15.73 -13.34 -14.19
C ASP A 197 14.49 -13.73 -15.01
N GLU A 198 14.71 -14.14 -16.27
CA GLU A 198 13.66 -14.56 -17.19
C GLU A 198 12.91 -15.82 -16.74
N ASP A 199 13.53 -16.66 -15.92
CA ASP A 199 12.90 -17.84 -15.31
C ASP A 199 12.21 -17.52 -13.99
N GLY A 200 12.32 -16.27 -13.51
CA GLY A 200 11.77 -15.86 -12.22
C GLY A 200 12.56 -16.36 -11.02
N THR A 201 13.83 -16.78 -11.21
CA THR A 201 14.64 -17.37 -10.13
C THR A 201 15.97 -16.66 -9.98
N ARG A 202 16.40 -16.42 -8.74
CA ARG A 202 17.73 -15.86 -8.43
C ARG A 202 18.13 -16.15 -6.98
N THR A 203 19.25 -15.58 -6.56
CA THR A 203 19.81 -15.81 -5.23
C THR A 203 19.12 -14.94 -4.17
N VAL A 204 19.09 -15.44 -2.93
CA VAL A 204 18.71 -14.63 -1.76
C VAL A 204 19.58 -13.38 -1.64
N SER A 205 20.87 -13.44 -2.02
CA SER A 205 21.76 -12.28 -2.03
C SER A 205 21.29 -11.18 -2.99
N ASP A 206 20.73 -11.52 -4.16
CA ASP A 206 20.20 -10.53 -5.10
C ASP A 206 18.96 -9.83 -4.53
N ALA A 207 18.07 -10.59 -3.87
CA ALA A 207 16.91 -10.02 -3.18
C ALA A 207 17.33 -9.08 -2.03
N ILE A 208 18.30 -9.48 -1.20
CA ILE A 208 18.86 -8.64 -0.13
C ILE A 208 19.52 -7.38 -0.69
N ALA A 209 20.27 -7.50 -1.79
CA ALA A 209 20.85 -6.36 -2.49
C ALA A 209 19.78 -5.39 -3.02
N GLY A 210 18.63 -5.93 -3.47
CA GLY A 210 17.45 -5.16 -3.86
C GLY A 210 16.88 -4.36 -2.71
N ILE A 211 16.64 -5.01 -1.56
CA ILE A 211 16.15 -4.34 -0.34
C ILE A 211 17.12 -3.22 0.07
N HIS A 212 18.41 -3.52 0.10
CA HIS A 212 19.45 -2.54 0.45
C HIS A 212 19.48 -1.34 -0.52
N TRP A 213 19.34 -1.56 -1.83
CA TRP A 213 19.26 -0.48 -2.80
C TRP A 213 18.05 0.42 -2.55
N VAL A 214 16.88 -0.18 -2.27
CA VAL A 214 15.66 0.57 -1.94
C VAL A 214 15.84 1.39 -0.67
N LEU A 215 16.42 0.81 0.39
CA LEU A 215 16.69 1.52 1.65
C LEU A 215 17.57 2.75 1.42
N LYS A 216 18.67 2.61 0.67
CA LYS A 216 19.52 3.76 0.30
C LYS A 216 18.74 4.85 -0.43
N ARG A 217 17.89 4.45 -1.39
CA ARG A 217 17.09 5.40 -2.16
C ARG A 217 16.04 6.10 -1.29
N HIS A 218 15.37 5.35 -0.42
CA HIS A 218 14.41 5.86 0.54
C HIS A 218 15.05 6.87 1.48
N THR A 219 16.19 6.54 2.11
CA THR A 219 16.92 7.47 2.99
C THR A 219 17.30 8.76 2.27
N PHE A 220 17.80 8.66 1.03
CA PHE A 220 18.13 9.83 0.22
C PHE A 220 16.89 10.71 -0.04
N ASP A 221 15.76 10.10 -0.40
CA ASP A 221 14.53 10.85 -0.66
C ASP A 221 13.95 11.50 0.60
N VAL A 222 14.02 10.81 1.75
CA VAL A 222 13.63 11.35 3.06
C VAL A 222 14.48 12.57 3.39
N GLN A 223 15.80 12.48 3.29
CA GLN A 223 16.70 13.63 3.53
C GLN A 223 16.40 14.79 2.58
N LYS A 224 16.22 14.51 1.28
CA LYS A 224 15.88 15.54 0.29
C LYS A 224 14.54 16.20 0.58
N SER A 225 13.57 15.47 1.11
CA SER A 225 12.26 16.02 1.48
C SER A 225 12.34 17.01 2.64
N LEU A 226 13.18 16.70 3.65
CA LEU A 226 13.45 17.58 4.78
C LEU A 226 14.11 18.89 4.31
N LEU A 227 15.09 18.79 3.41
CA LEU A 227 15.80 19.96 2.88
C LEU A 227 14.89 20.86 2.03
N ASN A 228 14.02 20.27 1.21
CA ASN A 228 13.16 21.02 0.28
C ASN A 228 11.77 21.35 0.87
N LYS A 229 11.55 21.08 2.16
CA LYS A 229 10.29 21.34 2.88
C LYS A 229 9.05 20.76 2.19
N TRP A 230 9.18 19.57 1.59
CA TRP A 230 8.02 18.83 1.08
C TRP A 230 7.84 17.52 1.84
N ARG A 231 6.60 17.04 1.93
CA ARG A 231 6.27 15.82 2.65
C ARG A 231 6.57 14.61 1.77
N TYR A 232 7.62 13.87 2.10
CA TYR A 232 7.81 12.52 1.59
C TYR A 232 6.68 11.65 2.14
N LYS A 233 5.84 11.10 1.25
CA LYS A 233 4.94 10.01 1.64
C LYS A 233 5.73 8.71 1.59
N GLU A 234 5.38 7.79 2.47
CA GLU A 234 6.00 6.50 2.72
C GLU A 234 6.41 5.74 1.45
N ALA A 235 7.38 4.84 1.60
CA ALA A 235 7.75 3.86 0.59
C ALA A 235 7.23 2.47 0.97
N ILE A 236 6.89 1.69 -0.04
CA ILE A 236 6.51 0.28 0.12
C ILE A 236 7.44 -0.55 -0.76
N ILE A 237 7.83 -1.72 -0.26
CA ILE A 237 8.45 -2.79 -1.05
C ILE A 237 7.40 -3.87 -1.29
N ALA A 238 7.13 -4.18 -2.55
CA ALA A 238 6.50 -5.43 -2.95
C ALA A 238 7.63 -6.42 -3.32
N LEU A 239 7.86 -7.41 -2.47
CA LEU A 239 8.94 -8.39 -2.61
C LEU A 239 8.33 -9.73 -3.02
N ASN A 240 8.35 -10.00 -4.33
CA ASN A 240 7.60 -11.09 -4.94
C ASN A 240 8.47 -12.33 -5.17
N CYS A 241 9.14 -12.79 -4.13
CA CYS A 241 9.93 -14.02 -4.19
C CYS A 241 9.86 -14.79 -2.86
N VAL A 242 10.00 -16.10 -2.95
CA VAL A 242 9.94 -17.02 -1.80
C VAL A 242 11.00 -18.09 -1.98
N THR A 243 11.60 -18.54 -0.88
CA THR A 243 12.50 -19.69 -0.82
C THR A 243 12.24 -20.48 0.46
N THR A 244 12.88 -21.63 0.61
CA THR A 244 12.93 -22.34 1.90
C THR A 244 13.54 -21.45 2.99
N ILE A 245 13.27 -21.76 4.26
CA ILE A 245 13.71 -20.97 5.40
C ILE A 245 15.16 -20.41 5.28
N SER A 246 15.29 -19.11 5.46
CA SER A 246 16.56 -18.37 5.38
C SER A 246 16.57 -17.24 6.41
N PHE A 247 17.30 -17.44 7.50
CA PHE A 247 17.39 -16.46 8.60
C PHE A 247 17.95 -15.11 8.13
N VAL A 248 18.95 -15.11 7.25
CA VAL A 248 19.55 -13.88 6.73
C VAL A 248 18.56 -13.10 5.86
N PHE A 249 17.67 -13.80 5.14
CA PHE A 249 16.65 -13.14 4.33
C PHE A 249 15.59 -12.49 5.21
N ASN A 250 15.12 -13.22 6.22
CA ASN A 250 14.17 -12.68 7.19
C ASN A 250 14.74 -11.47 7.91
N GLN A 251 16.00 -11.54 8.36
CA GLN A 251 16.66 -10.43 9.02
C GLN A 251 16.75 -9.20 8.10
N ALA A 252 17.10 -9.37 6.83
CA ALA A 252 17.13 -8.25 5.88
C ALA A 252 15.76 -7.59 5.68
N VAL A 253 14.69 -8.38 5.67
CA VAL A 253 13.31 -7.89 5.59
C VAL A 253 12.91 -7.18 6.87
N ASP A 254 13.18 -7.76 8.04
CA ASP A 254 12.89 -7.17 9.34
C ASP A 254 13.63 -5.84 9.53
N GLU A 255 14.91 -5.76 9.16
CA GLU A 255 15.68 -4.52 9.15
C GLU A 255 15.05 -3.48 8.21
N GLY A 256 14.67 -3.87 7.00
CA GLY A 256 14.00 -2.95 6.07
C GLY A 256 12.72 -2.32 6.66
N THR A 257 11.96 -3.12 7.41
CA THR A 257 10.76 -2.64 8.12
C THR A 257 11.09 -1.74 9.30
N HIS A 258 12.14 -2.05 10.05
CA HIS A 258 12.64 -1.21 11.14
C HIS A 258 13.12 0.16 10.64
N TYR A 259 13.64 0.23 9.42
CA TYR A 259 14.02 1.47 8.73
C TYR A 259 12.83 2.28 8.18
N GLY A 260 11.59 1.88 8.47
CA GLY A 260 10.38 2.65 8.15
C GLY A 260 9.79 2.38 6.77
N ILE A 261 10.19 1.28 6.11
CA ILE A 261 9.58 0.83 4.84
C ILE A 261 8.63 -0.32 5.11
N SER A 262 7.38 -0.21 4.68
CA SER A 262 6.47 -1.37 4.71
C SER A 262 6.86 -2.38 3.64
N ILE A 263 7.07 -3.65 4.02
CA ILE A 263 7.44 -4.72 3.10
C ILE A 263 6.30 -5.74 3.04
N VAL A 264 5.80 -5.99 1.83
CA VAL A 264 4.75 -6.98 1.55
C VAL A 264 5.37 -8.16 0.82
N VAL A 265 5.05 -9.37 1.27
CA VAL A 265 5.60 -10.62 0.74
C VAL A 265 4.49 -11.65 0.49
N PRO A 266 4.61 -12.51 -0.53
CA PRO A 266 3.68 -13.61 -0.74
C PRO A 266 3.95 -14.73 0.27
N ALA A 267 2.89 -15.37 0.78
CA ALA A 267 3.00 -16.53 1.69
C ALA A 267 3.68 -17.75 1.03
N GLY A 268 3.70 -17.81 -0.30
CA GLY A 268 4.23 -18.91 -1.10
C GLY A 268 3.15 -19.82 -1.68
N ASN A 269 3.54 -20.64 -2.65
CA ASN A 269 2.62 -21.36 -3.55
C ASN A 269 2.74 -22.90 -3.46
N SER A 270 3.10 -23.43 -2.29
CA SER A 270 3.35 -24.87 -2.10
C SER A 270 2.23 -25.62 -1.37
N GLY A 271 1.12 -24.95 -1.03
CA GLY A 271 0.03 -25.54 -0.24
C GLY A 271 0.52 -26.07 1.11
N ASN A 272 1.44 -25.36 1.76
CA ASN A 272 2.12 -25.80 2.98
C ASN A 272 2.18 -24.68 4.03
N ASN A 273 2.70 -24.96 5.23
CA ASN A 273 2.86 -23.96 6.27
C ASN A 273 3.87 -22.88 5.83
N ALA A 274 3.42 -21.62 5.73
CA ALA A 274 4.22 -20.47 5.32
C ALA A 274 5.44 -20.25 6.23
N CYS A 275 5.38 -20.69 7.49
CA CYS A 275 6.50 -20.57 8.43
C CYS A 275 7.74 -21.40 8.03
N TYR A 276 7.62 -22.34 7.09
CA TYR A 276 8.76 -23.09 6.54
C TYR A 276 9.49 -22.36 5.40
N TYR A 277 9.03 -21.16 5.04
CA TYR A 277 9.53 -20.38 3.92
C TYR A 277 9.98 -18.99 4.37
N SER A 278 10.87 -18.41 3.57
CA SER A 278 11.32 -17.02 3.71
C SER A 278 11.01 -16.25 2.43
N PRO A 279 10.59 -14.98 2.52
CA PRO A 279 10.45 -14.18 3.73
C PRO A 279 9.14 -14.29 4.55
N PRO A 280 8.13 -15.16 4.28
CA PRO A 280 6.92 -15.22 5.12
C PRO A 280 7.16 -15.44 6.62
N SER A 281 8.24 -16.11 6.99
CA SER A 281 8.63 -16.27 8.41
C SER A 281 9.32 -15.04 9.04
N ALA A 282 9.56 -13.95 8.29
CA ALA A 282 10.06 -12.68 8.82
C ALA A 282 8.95 -11.96 9.61
N VAL A 283 9.24 -11.42 10.79
CA VAL A 283 8.18 -10.88 11.66
C VAL A 283 7.62 -9.56 11.12
N GLY A 284 8.49 -8.67 10.62
CA GLY A 284 8.15 -7.31 10.22
C GLY A 284 7.42 -7.18 8.89
N ALA A 285 7.42 -8.23 8.05
CA ALA A 285 6.71 -8.22 6.77
C ALA A 285 5.19 -8.36 6.94
N ILE A 286 4.45 -7.91 5.93
CA ILE A 286 3.04 -8.25 5.72
C ILE A 286 2.98 -9.46 4.77
N LYS A 287 2.45 -10.58 5.22
CA LYS A 287 2.45 -11.85 4.49
C LYS A 287 1.06 -12.14 3.94
N VAL A 288 0.99 -12.29 2.62
CA VAL A 288 -0.28 -12.36 1.90
C VAL A 288 -0.47 -13.75 1.28
N GLY A 289 -1.51 -14.45 1.72
CA GLY A 289 -2.01 -15.67 1.10
C GLY A 289 -2.91 -15.39 -0.12
N ALA A 290 -3.06 -16.37 -0.99
CA ALA A 290 -3.89 -16.26 -2.19
C ALA A 290 -5.30 -16.81 -1.95
N SER A 291 -6.32 -16.03 -2.29
CA SER A 291 -7.72 -16.43 -2.31
C SER A 291 -8.26 -16.57 -3.73
N THR A 292 -9.32 -17.36 -3.85
CA THR A 292 -10.12 -17.51 -5.07
C THR A 292 -11.30 -16.54 -5.06
N TYR A 293 -12.01 -16.48 -6.17
CA TYR A 293 -13.22 -15.65 -6.27
C TYR A 293 -14.40 -16.16 -5.41
N TYR A 294 -14.32 -17.39 -4.90
CA TYR A 294 -15.32 -17.99 -4.01
C TYR A 294 -15.03 -17.73 -2.53
N ASP A 295 -14.15 -16.78 -2.20
CA ASP A 295 -13.74 -16.47 -0.83
C ASP A 295 -13.13 -17.65 -0.06
N THR A 296 -12.52 -18.58 -0.80
CA THR A 296 -11.72 -19.67 -0.25
C THR A 296 -10.24 -19.42 -0.49
N ALA A 297 -9.37 -19.96 0.37
CA ALA A 297 -7.95 -20.04 0.05
C ALA A 297 -7.74 -20.81 -1.26
N ALA A 298 -6.84 -20.32 -2.12
CA ALA A 298 -6.40 -21.04 -3.31
C ALA A 298 -5.63 -22.30 -2.87
N GLN A 299 -5.81 -23.42 -3.56
CA GLN A 299 -5.22 -24.71 -3.16
C GLN A 299 -3.69 -24.65 -3.04
N PHE A 300 -3.04 -23.85 -3.87
CA PHE A 300 -1.59 -23.67 -3.85
C PHE A 300 -1.12 -22.70 -2.75
N SER A 301 -1.99 -21.88 -2.18
CA SER A 301 -1.59 -20.89 -1.19
C SER A 301 -1.00 -21.60 0.03
N ASN A 302 0.19 -21.17 0.45
CA ASN A 302 0.66 -21.49 1.78
C ASN A 302 -0.28 -20.89 2.85
N TYR A 303 -0.28 -21.48 4.03
CA TYR A 303 -1.20 -21.20 5.14
C TYR A 303 -0.47 -21.20 6.50
N GLY A 304 -1.22 -20.98 7.58
CA GLY A 304 -0.72 -21.05 8.96
C GLY A 304 -0.40 -19.69 9.56
N ASP A 305 0.19 -19.70 10.75
CA ASP A 305 0.34 -18.51 11.61
C ASP A 305 1.25 -17.41 11.03
N CYS A 306 2.08 -17.75 10.04
CA CYS A 306 2.91 -16.79 9.32
C CYS A 306 2.18 -16.10 8.15
N VAL A 307 0.88 -16.29 8.00
CA VAL A 307 0.04 -15.58 7.02
C VAL A 307 -0.81 -14.54 7.76
N ASP A 308 -0.66 -13.27 7.43
CA ASP A 308 -1.41 -12.19 8.11
C ASP A 308 -2.81 -12.03 7.52
N LEU A 309 -2.94 -12.16 6.19
CA LEU A 309 -4.19 -11.98 5.47
C LEU A 309 -4.19 -12.70 4.13
N TYR A 310 -5.38 -12.85 3.55
CA TYR A 310 -5.57 -13.34 2.18
C TYR A 310 -6.02 -12.21 1.26
N ALA A 311 -5.55 -12.24 0.01
CA ALA A 311 -5.99 -11.34 -1.06
C ALA A 311 -6.26 -12.13 -2.34
N PRO A 312 -7.00 -11.59 -3.32
CA PRO A 312 -7.21 -12.24 -4.61
C PRO A 312 -5.90 -12.65 -5.29
N GLY A 313 -5.69 -13.95 -5.52
CA GLY A 313 -4.42 -14.48 -6.07
C GLY A 313 -4.56 -15.59 -7.12
N GLN A 314 -5.78 -16.04 -7.41
CA GLN A 314 -6.04 -17.05 -8.45
C GLN A 314 -6.82 -16.44 -9.62
N ASN A 315 -6.33 -16.65 -10.85
CA ASN A 315 -6.92 -16.09 -12.07
C ASN A 315 -7.07 -14.56 -12.03
N ILE A 316 -5.95 -13.87 -11.78
CA ILE A 316 -5.88 -12.41 -11.71
C ILE A 316 -5.45 -11.84 -13.07
N LEU A 317 -6.31 -11.00 -13.65
CA LEU A 317 -6.02 -10.28 -14.89
C LEU A 317 -5.21 -9.01 -14.57
N SER A 318 -4.10 -8.82 -15.27
CA SER A 318 -3.28 -7.60 -15.18
C SER A 318 -2.52 -7.32 -16.49
N ALA A 319 -1.75 -6.23 -16.50
CA ALA A 319 -0.82 -5.87 -17.56
C ALA A 319 0.25 -6.96 -17.79
N TRP A 320 0.77 -7.03 -19.01
CA TRP A 320 1.83 -7.96 -19.40
C TRP A 320 2.90 -7.27 -20.24
N ASN A 321 4.02 -7.95 -20.51
CA ASN A 321 5.23 -7.34 -21.09
C ASN A 321 5.34 -7.47 -22.62
N SER A 322 4.45 -8.20 -23.31
CA SER A 322 4.63 -8.49 -24.74
C SER A 322 4.42 -7.28 -25.67
N ASP A 323 3.61 -6.30 -25.25
CA ASP A 323 3.42 -5.02 -25.93
C ASP A 323 2.80 -3.97 -24.97
N LYS A 324 2.52 -2.77 -25.48
CA LYS A 324 2.03 -1.64 -24.67
C LYS A 324 0.61 -1.80 -24.12
N SER A 325 -0.14 -2.79 -24.56
CA SER A 325 -1.52 -3.08 -24.16
C SER A 325 -1.75 -4.52 -23.71
N ALA A 326 -0.68 -5.31 -23.68
CA ALA A 326 -0.70 -6.72 -23.37
C ALA A 326 -1.30 -6.95 -21.99
N LYS A 327 -2.08 -8.02 -21.86
CA LYS A 327 -2.71 -8.40 -20.61
C LYS A 327 -2.68 -9.91 -20.46
N TYR A 328 -2.57 -10.38 -19.23
CA TYR A 328 -2.46 -11.80 -18.94
C TYR A 328 -3.22 -12.16 -17.66
N VAL A 329 -3.84 -13.33 -17.67
CA VAL A 329 -4.48 -13.90 -16.48
C VAL A 329 -3.50 -14.86 -15.82
N LEU A 330 -2.99 -14.48 -14.66
CA LEU A 330 -2.03 -15.28 -13.91
C LEU A 330 -2.72 -15.99 -12.75
N SER A 331 -2.26 -17.21 -12.47
CA SER A 331 -2.42 -17.84 -11.16
C SER A 331 -1.01 -18.19 -10.72
N GLU A 332 -0.63 -17.79 -9.52
CA GLU A 332 0.74 -17.89 -9.02
C GLU A 332 1.38 -19.30 -9.16
N HIS A 333 0.59 -20.38 -9.06
CA HIS A 333 1.06 -21.75 -9.30
C HIS A 333 1.61 -22.03 -10.72
N ARG A 334 1.15 -21.30 -11.75
CA ARG A 334 1.50 -21.62 -13.15
C ARG A 334 2.91 -21.23 -13.57
N GLN A 335 3.62 -20.41 -12.79
CA GLN A 335 5.04 -20.14 -13.07
C GLN A 335 5.95 -21.31 -12.65
N GLN A 336 5.57 -22.08 -11.62
CA GLN A 336 6.40 -23.21 -11.15
C GLN A 336 6.33 -24.45 -12.05
N GLN A 337 5.28 -24.62 -12.87
CA GLN A 337 5.16 -25.79 -13.75
C GLN A 337 6.06 -25.75 -15.00
N HIS A 338 6.69 -24.61 -15.29
CA HIS A 338 7.78 -24.54 -16.28
C HIS A 338 9.17 -24.74 -15.64
N MET A 339 9.23 -25.08 -14.34
CA MET A 339 10.46 -25.23 -13.56
C MET A 339 10.65 -26.64 -12.97
N LEU A 340 10.15 -27.68 -13.64
CA LEU A 340 10.49 -29.10 -13.39
C LEU A 340 10.96 -29.81 -14.66
#